data_AF-A0A4S8KIV7-F1
#
_entry.id   AF-A0A4S8KIV7-F1
#
_cell.length_a   1.000
_cell.length_b   1.000
_cell.length_c   1.000
_cell.angle_alpha   90.00
_cell.angle_beta   90.00
_cell.angle_gamma   90.00
#
_symmetry.space_group_name_H-M   'P 1'
#
loop_
_entity.id
_entity.type
_entity.pdbx_description
1 polymer ?
#
loop_
_entity_poly.entity_id
_entity_poly.type
_entity_poly.pdbx_seq_one_letter_code
_entity_poly.pdbx_strand_id
1 'polypeptide(L)'
;IRPCELAEWIEHADSQVVQTCWATMALMYAGYPHAEPIEKAVKLVMDRQLEDGSWPQEAIEGIFNKNCAISYPNFKFSFPIWMLGKAHWYLKKL
;
A
#
# COMPACT_ATOMS: atom_id res chain seq x y z
N ILE A 1 5.23 9.34 11.46
CA ILE A 1 4.86 10.39 12.44
C ILE A 1 5.10 11.79 11.87
N ARG A 2 6.35 12.20 11.59
CA ARG A 2 6.66 13.55 11.06
C ARG A 2 5.77 14.07 9.92
N PRO A 3 5.43 13.30 8.85
CA PRO A 3 4.55 13.80 7.80
C PRO A 3 3.17 14.24 8.32
N CYS A 4 2.62 13.54 9.32
CA CYS A 4 1.34 13.87 9.92
C CYS A 4 1.41 15.05 10.89
N GLU A 5 2.54 15.23 11.58
CA GLU A 5 2.78 16.36 12.48
C GLU A 5 2.92 17.67 11.68
N LEU A 6 3.68 17.63 10.60
CA LEU A 6 3.96 18.79 9.73
C LEU A 6 2.87 19.03 8.69
N ALA A 7 1.95 18.07 8.49
CA ALA A 7 0.92 18.10 7.44
C ALA A 7 1.50 18.28 6.02
N GLU A 8 2.68 17.70 5.79
CA GLU A 8 3.40 17.74 4.53
C GLU A 8 3.79 16.33 4.10
N TRP A 9 3.94 16.11 2.79
CA TRP A 9 4.50 14.86 2.29
C TRP A 9 5.98 14.78 2.67
N ILE A 10 6.33 13.74 3.41
CA ILE A 10 7.72 13.42 3.74
C ILE A 10 7.96 11.99 3.28
N GLU A 11 8.80 11.86 2.26
CA GLU A 11 9.15 10.58 1.66
C GLU A 11 9.83 9.67 2.70
N HIS A 12 9.43 8.40 2.72
CA HIS A 12 10.09 7.41 3.53
C HIS A 12 11.30 6.85 2.77
N ALA A 13 12.35 6.42 3.47
CA ALA A 13 13.57 5.89 2.82
C ALA A 13 13.26 4.68 1.92
N ASP A 14 12.35 3.83 2.38
CA ASP A 14 11.86 2.66 1.67
C ASP A 14 10.38 2.80 1.36
N SER A 15 9.94 2.28 0.21
CA SER A 15 8.52 2.15 -0.08
C SER A 15 7.84 1.23 0.94
N GLN A 16 6.57 1.48 1.23
CA GLN A 16 5.79 0.74 2.22
C GLN A 16 4.65 0.00 1.51
N VAL A 17 4.49 -1.30 1.77
CA VAL A 17 3.52 -2.22 1.15
C VAL A 17 2.10 -1.70 1.34
N VAL A 18 1.72 -1.29 2.56
CA VAL A 18 0.35 -0.82 2.85
C VAL A 18 0.04 0.47 2.08
N GLN A 19 0.94 1.45 2.10
CA GLN A 19 0.80 2.73 1.40
C GLN A 19 0.83 2.53 -0.12
N THR A 20 1.66 1.61 -0.62
CA THR A 20 1.66 1.20 -2.03
C THR A 20 0.31 0.63 -2.43
N CYS A 21 -0.29 -0.21 -1.59
CA CYS A 21 -1.63 -0.74 -1.82
C CYS A 21 -2.68 0.37 -1.87
N TRP A 22 -2.65 1.34 -0.95
CA TRP A 22 -3.58 2.48 -0.96
C TRP A 22 -3.48 3.30 -2.24
N ALA A 23 -2.27 3.70 -2.63
CA ALA A 23 -2.04 4.48 -3.84
C ALA A 23 -2.51 3.73 -5.10
N THR A 24 -2.19 2.45 -5.19
CA THR A 24 -2.56 1.60 -6.33
C THR A 24 -4.07 1.41 -6.41
N MET A 25 -4.73 1.17 -5.27
CA MET A 25 -6.18 1.09 -5.20
C MET A 25 -6.83 2.41 -5.62
N ALA A 26 -6.29 3.56 -5.20
CA ALA A 26 -6.79 4.87 -5.60
C ALA A 26 -6.73 5.05 -7.14
N LEU A 27 -5.62 4.68 -7.78
CA LEU A 27 -5.51 4.70 -9.24
C LEU A 27 -6.57 3.81 -9.91
N MET A 28 -6.76 2.58 -9.41
CA MET A 28 -7.77 1.66 -9.94
C MET A 28 -9.20 2.16 -9.73
N TYR A 29 -9.50 2.80 -8.60
CA TYR A 29 -10.82 3.38 -8.34
C TYR A 29 -11.09 4.62 -9.19
N ALA A 30 -10.05 5.37 -9.54
CA ALA A 30 -10.13 6.53 -10.42
C ALA A 30 -10.20 6.16 -11.91
N GLY A 31 -10.10 4.88 -12.28
CA GLY A 31 -10.09 4.47 -13.68
C GLY A 31 -8.81 4.88 -14.42
N TYR A 32 -7.67 4.92 -13.73
CA TYR A 32 -6.40 5.30 -14.33
C TYR A 32 -6.03 4.40 -15.54
N PRO A 33 -5.75 4.96 -16.72
CA PRO A 33 -5.74 4.21 -17.98
C PRO A 33 -4.43 3.48 -18.29
N HIS A 34 -3.37 3.67 -17.49
CA HIS A 34 -2.07 3.07 -17.77
C HIS A 34 -1.78 1.93 -16.81
N ALA A 35 -1.48 0.75 -17.37
CA ALA A 35 -1.20 -0.47 -16.62
C ALA A 35 0.13 -0.40 -15.84
N GLU A 36 1.16 0.22 -16.42
CA GLU A 36 2.54 0.12 -15.95
C GLU A 36 2.75 0.50 -14.46
N PRO A 37 2.17 1.58 -13.92
CA PRO A 37 2.31 1.87 -12.49
C PRO A 37 1.62 0.84 -11.58
N ILE A 38 0.50 0.27 -12.03
CA ILE A 38 -0.26 -0.74 -11.28
C ILE A 38 0.50 -2.07 -11.31
N GLU A 39 1.05 -2.47 -12.46
CA GLU A 39 1.86 -3.67 -12.60
C GLU A 39 3.13 -3.61 -11.75
N LYS A 40 3.81 -2.45 -11.71
CA LYS A 40 4.96 -2.22 -10.83
C LYS A 40 4.59 -2.37 -9.36
N ALA A 41 3.45 -1.84 -8.94
CA ALA A 41 2.97 -1.99 -7.57
C ALA A 41 2.61 -3.44 -7.24
N VAL A 42 1.95 -4.16 -8.15
CA VAL A 42 1.64 -5.60 -8.01
C VAL A 42 2.92 -6.39 -7.83
N LYS A 43 3.93 -6.16 -8.69
CA LYS A 43 5.23 -6.82 -8.59
C LYS A 43 5.89 -6.55 -7.24
N LEU A 44 5.94 -5.30 -6.79
CA LEU A 44 6.53 -4.95 -5.49
C LEU A 44 5.85 -5.67 -4.33
N VAL A 45 4.52 -5.70 -4.33
CA VAL A 45 3.75 -6.34 -3.25
C VAL A 45 3.94 -7.86 -3.29
N MET A 46 3.95 -8.49 -4.47
CA MET A 46 4.21 -9.93 -4.60
C MET A 46 5.65 -10.30 -4.19
N ASP A 47 6.65 -9.52 -4.62
CA ASP A 47 8.07 -9.77 -4.32
C ASP A 47 8.38 -9.67 -2.81
N ARG A 48 7.51 -9.01 -2.03
CA ARG A 48 7.63 -8.87 -0.56
C ARG A 48 6.77 -9.85 0.25
N GLN A 49 6.00 -10.72 -0.42
CA GLN A 49 5.26 -11.76 0.28
C GLN A 49 6.23 -12.81 0.84
N LEU A 50 6.08 -13.17 2.11
CA LEU A 50 6.88 -14.19 2.78
C LEU A 50 6.40 -15.59 2.41
N GLU A 51 7.21 -16.61 2.69
CA GLU A 51 6.89 -18.01 2.38
C GLU A 51 5.61 -18.51 3.07
N ASP A 52 5.27 -17.94 4.23
CA ASP A 52 4.04 -18.24 4.97
C ASP A 52 2.79 -17.51 4.41
N GLY A 53 2.96 -16.74 3.34
CA GLY A 53 1.92 -15.94 2.70
C GLY A 53 1.64 -14.60 3.38
N SER A 54 2.33 -14.27 4.48
CA SER A 54 2.22 -12.98 5.15
C SER A 54 3.09 -11.91 4.50
N TRP A 55 2.91 -10.66 4.94
CA TRP A 55 3.85 -9.57 4.66
C TRP A 55 4.56 -9.14 5.95
N PRO A 56 5.81 -8.66 5.85
CA PRO A 56 6.52 -8.11 6.99
C PRO A 56 5.79 -6.89 7.54
N GLN A 57 5.91 -6.67 8.86
CA GLN A 57 5.49 -5.40 9.44
C GLN A 57 6.55 -4.34 9.10
N GLU A 58 6.16 -3.29 8.39
CA GLU A 58 7.03 -2.17 8.04
C GLU A 58 6.73 -0.98 8.98
N ALA A 59 6.98 0.26 8.55
CA ALA A 59 6.79 1.44 9.39
C ALA A 59 5.32 1.59 9.81
N ILE A 60 5.11 2.16 11.01
CA ILE A 60 3.78 2.33 11.59
C ILE A 60 2.90 3.19 10.67
N GLU A 61 1.75 2.65 10.29
CA GLU A 61 0.84 3.21 9.29
C GLU A 61 -0.18 4.15 9.92
N GLY A 62 -0.60 3.84 11.15
CA GLY A 62 -1.66 4.55 11.85
C GLY A 62 -1.16 5.75 12.64
N ILE A 63 -1.90 6.86 12.54
CA ILE A 63 -1.65 8.06 13.35
C ILE A 63 -2.98 8.59 13.91
N PHE A 64 -3.02 8.81 15.22
CA PHE A 64 -4.08 9.48 15.94
C PHE A 64 -3.60 10.85 16.45
N ASN A 65 -4.47 11.86 16.37
CA ASN A 65 -4.20 13.23 16.82
C ASN A 65 -2.87 13.84 16.32
N LYS A 66 -2.47 13.49 15.07
CA LYS A 66 -1.23 13.88 14.37
C LYS A 66 0.09 13.40 14.98
N ASN A 67 0.15 13.11 16.27
CA ASN A 67 1.40 12.83 17.00
C ASN A 67 1.46 11.45 17.68
N CYS A 68 0.35 10.70 17.72
CA CYS A 68 0.29 9.39 18.36
C CYS A 68 0.28 8.29 17.30
N ALA A 69 1.34 7.48 17.24
CA ALA A 69 1.43 6.36 16.32
C ALA A 69 0.67 5.14 16.87
N ILE A 70 -0.10 4.48 16.01
CA ILE A 70 -0.83 3.26 16.35
C ILE A 70 -0.59 2.20 15.27
N SER A 71 -0.23 0.99 15.69
CA SER A 71 -0.03 -0.13 14.79
C SER A 71 -1.37 -0.77 14.41
N TYR A 72 -1.54 -1.10 13.13
CA TYR A 72 -2.66 -1.89 12.63
C TYR A 72 -2.15 -3.23 12.10
N PRO A 73 -1.98 -4.27 12.95
CA PRO A 73 -1.30 -5.51 12.56
C PRO A 73 -1.93 -6.24 11.38
N ASN A 74 -3.23 -6.03 11.14
CA ASN A 74 -3.97 -6.65 10.04
C ASN A 74 -3.78 -5.95 8.70
N PHE A 75 -3.29 -4.71 8.65
CA PHE A 75 -3.17 -3.95 7.40
C PHE A 75 -2.22 -4.60 6.40
N LYS A 76 -1.14 -5.21 6.90
CA LYS A 76 -0.20 -6.00 6.10
C LYS A 76 -0.82 -7.24 5.45
N PHE A 77 -2.01 -7.66 5.86
CA PHE A 77 -2.75 -8.74 5.20
C PHE A 77 -3.92 -8.19 4.37
N SER A 78 -4.77 -7.38 5.00
CA SER A 78 -6.01 -6.92 4.39
C SER A 78 -5.78 -6.10 3.13
N PHE A 79 -4.81 -5.19 3.12
CA PHE A 79 -4.56 -4.33 1.96
C PHE A 79 -3.87 -5.06 0.80
N PRO A 80 -2.81 -5.87 1.01
CA PRO A 80 -2.23 -6.65 -0.07
C PRO A 80 -3.22 -7.60 -0.73
N ILE A 81 -3.99 -8.36 0.06
CA ILE A 81 -4.99 -9.30 -0.47
C ILE A 81 -6.05 -8.55 -1.29
N TRP A 82 -6.57 -7.44 -0.76
CA TRP A 82 -7.59 -6.65 -1.44
C TRP A 82 -7.06 -6.00 -2.72
N MET A 83 -5.88 -5.37 -2.65
CA MET A 83 -5.28 -4.69 -3.79
C MET A 83 -4.95 -5.69 -4.90
N LEU A 84 -4.30 -6.82 -4.60
CA LEU A 84 -3.95 -7.84 -5.59
C LEU A 84 -5.20 -8.44 -6.25
N GLY A 85 -6.24 -8.75 -5.47
CA GLY A 85 -7.51 -9.23 -6.00
C GLY A 85 -8.18 -8.22 -6.94
N LYS A 86 -8.13 -6.93 -6.59
CA LYS A 86 -8.68 -5.87 -7.44
C LYS A 86 -7.84 -5.65 -8.70
N ALA A 87 -6.51 -5.64 -8.57
CA ALA A 87 -5.58 -5.45 -9.68
C ALA A 87 -5.71 -6.56 -10.73
N HIS A 88 -5.89 -7.80 -10.30
CA HIS A 88 -6.13 -8.93 -11.21
C HIS A 88 -7.28 -8.67 -12.18
N TRP A 89 -8.41 -8.15 -11.69
CA TRP A 89 -9.57 -7.85 -12.53
C TRP A 89 -9.44 -6.52 -13.29
N TYR A 90 -8.78 -5.54 -12.70
CA TYR A 90 -8.61 -4.23 -13.30
C TYR A 90 -7.70 -4.29 -14.54
N LEU A 91 -6.53 -4.92 -14.42
CA LEU A 91 -5.57 -5.06 -15.51
C LEU A 91 -6.11 -5.91 -16.67
N LYS A 92 -7.01 -6.86 -16.41
CA LYS A 92 -7.69 -7.64 -17.45
C LYS A 92 -8.69 -6.83 -18.28
N LYS A 93 -9.19 -5.72 -17.73
CA LYS A 93 -10.22 -4.86 -18.36
C LYS A 93 -9.63 -3.61 -19.01
N LEU A 94 -8.39 -3.28 -18.68
CA LEU A 94 -7.65 -2.17 -19.25
C LEU A 94 -7.28 -2.45 -20.71
#